data_AF-A0A392QWK2-F1
#
_entry.id   AF-A0A392QWK2-F1
#
_cell.length_a   1.000
_cell.length_b   1.000
_cell.length_c   1.000
_cell.angle_alpha   90.00
_cell.angle_beta   90.00
_cell.angle_gamma   90.00
#
_symmetry.space_group_name_H-M   'P 1'
#
loop_
_entity.id
_entity.type
_entity.pdbx_description
1 polymer ?
#
loop_
_entity_poly.entity_id
_entity_poly.type
_entity_poly.pdbx_seq_one_letter_code
_entity_poly.pdbx_strand_id
1 'polypeptide(L)'
;ATVGEVYYKIAEKSKVHAFPAGVCPTVGVGGHFSGGGYGNMMRKFGLSVDNILDAKIVDVDGRVLDRVSMGEDVFWAIRGGGGASFGVIVSWKIKLVSVPEIVTVFRVEKTLEQGGGEIVHQWQYVADKMHDGLFI
;
A
#
# COMPACT_ATOMS: atom_id res chain seq x y z
N ALA A 1 8.86 7.75 9.10
CA ALA A 1 8.45 8.28 7.79
C ALA A 1 6.94 8.17 7.64
N THR A 2 6.33 9.12 6.93
CA THR A 2 4.96 9.03 6.43
C THR A 2 4.93 8.47 5.01
N VAL A 3 3.75 8.03 4.56
CA VAL A 3 3.54 7.56 3.19
C VAL A 3 3.87 8.67 2.16
N GLY A 4 3.50 9.92 2.45
CA GLY A 4 3.80 11.07 1.60
C GLY A 4 5.31 11.35 1.47
N GLU A 5 6.06 11.24 2.56
CA GLU A 5 7.52 11.38 2.52
C GLU A 5 8.17 10.29 1.65
N VAL A 6 7.68 9.05 1.73
CA VAL A 6 8.17 7.95 0.87
C VAL A 6 7.88 8.25 -0.60
N TYR A 7 6.66 8.64 -0.93
CA TYR A 7 6.29 8.99 -2.31
C TYR A 7 7.15 10.12 -2.86
N TYR A 8 7.32 11.18 -2.08
CA TYR A 8 8.13 12.33 -2.47
C TYR A 8 9.58 11.90 -2.76
N LYS A 9 10.18 11.08 -1.89
CA LYS A 9 11.55 10.58 -2.08
C LYS A 9 11.71 9.67 -3.31
N ILE A 10 10.68 8.88 -3.65
CA ILE A 10 10.68 8.09 -4.88
C ILE A 10 10.61 9.00 -6.11
N ALA A 11 9.69 9.97 -6.12
CA ALA A 11 9.48 10.89 -7.23
C ALA A 11 10.70 11.79 -7.50
N GLU A 12 11.44 12.20 -6.46
CA GLU A 12 12.73 12.90 -6.59
C GLU A 12 13.79 12.09 -7.36
N LYS A 13 13.67 10.76 -7.37
CA LYS A 13 14.65 9.86 -7.98
C LYS A 13 14.19 9.29 -9.32
N SER A 14 12.90 9.10 -9.52
CA SER A 14 12.37 8.53 -10.75
C SER A 14 10.91 8.90 -11.00
N LYS A 15 10.58 9.24 -12.24
CA LYS A 15 9.21 9.49 -12.71
C LYS A 15 8.45 8.22 -13.11
N VAL A 16 9.13 7.08 -13.15
CA VAL A 16 8.59 5.80 -13.63
C VAL A 16 8.62 4.70 -12.56
N HIS A 17 8.86 5.09 -11.30
CA HIS A 17 8.76 4.20 -10.14
C HIS A 17 7.73 4.73 -9.15
N ALA A 18 7.01 3.82 -8.51
CA ALA A 18 6.05 4.11 -7.47
C ALA A 18 6.08 3.02 -6.39
N PHE A 19 5.26 3.19 -5.34
CA PHE A 19 5.03 2.17 -4.32
C PHE A 19 3.54 2.11 -3.97
N PRO A 20 2.88 0.93 -4.00
CA PRO A 20 1.45 0.79 -3.71
C PRO A 20 1.18 0.89 -2.20
N ALA A 21 0.77 2.08 -1.76
CA ALA A 21 0.34 2.34 -0.39
C ALA A 21 -0.88 3.27 -0.36
N GLY A 22 -1.21 3.80 0.81
CA GLY A 22 -2.38 4.62 1.08
C GLY A 22 -2.39 5.95 0.34
N VAL A 23 -3.59 6.51 0.18
CA VAL A 23 -3.81 7.81 -0.45
C VAL A 23 -3.49 8.97 0.51
N CYS A 24 -3.66 8.75 1.82
CA CYS A 24 -3.49 9.78 2.85
C CYS A 24 -2.00 10.03 3.16
N PRO A 25 -1.42 11.20 2.81
CA PRO A 25 0.04 11.40 2.88
C PRO A 25 0.62 11.37 4.29
N THR A 26 -0.15 11.75 5.31
CA THR A 26 0.30 11.86 6.71
C THR A 26 0.33 10.53 7.46
N VAL A 27 -0.20 9.46 6.87
CA VAL A 27 -0.24 8.14 7.49
C VAL A 27 1.18 7.60 7.66
N GLY A 28 1.51 7.09 8.85
CA GLY A 28 2.82 6.53 9.17
C GLY A 28 3.04 5.15 8.57
N VAL A 29 4.22 4.92 7.97
CA VAL A 29 4.54 3.64 7.27
C VAL A 29 4.60 2.43 8.19
N GLY A 30 4.94 2.61 9.48
CA GLY A 30 5.03 1.50 10.44
C GLY A 30 3.70 0.77 10.62
N GLY A 31 2.66 1.51 11.03
CA GLY A 31 1.31 0.97 11.17
C GLY A 31 0.68 0.60 9.82
N HIS A 32 0.83 1.46 8.81
CA HIS A 32 0.21 1.24 7.51
C HIS A 32 0.69 -0.03 6.82
N PHE A 33 2.01 -0.26 6.77
CA PHE A 33 2.56 -1.45 6.13
C PHE A 33 2.29 -2.69 6.97
N SER A 34 2.32 -2.59 8.30
CA SER A 34 2.06 -3.79 9.12
C SER A 34 0.60 -4.24 9.14
N GLY A 35 -0.34 -3.38 8.77
CA GLY A 35 -1.76 -3.69 8.63
C GLY A 35 -2.21 -4.01 7.19
N GLY A 36 -1.29 -4.16 6.24
CA GLY A 36 -1.62 -4.43 4.83
C GLY A 36 -1.32 -3.25 3.91
N GLY A 37 -2.12 -2.19 4.03
CA GLY A 37 -1.96 -0.95 3.27
C GLY A 37 -2.46 -1.03 1.84
N TYR A 38 -3.65 -0.47 1.58
CA TYR A 38 -4.26 -0.39 0.25
C TYR A 38 -4.30 1.05 -0.26
N GLY A 39 -4.43 1.20 -1.58
CA GLY A 39 -4.68 2.48 -2.24
C GLY A 39 -5.00 2.28 -3.73
N ASN A 40 -4.92 3.37 -4.50
CA ASN A 40 -5.39 3.40 -5.89
C ASN A 40 -4.65 2.44 -6.84
N MET A 41 -3.50 1.90 -6.43
CA MET A 41 -2.72 0.97 -7.24
C MET A 41 -2.93 -0.51 -6.86
N MET A 42 -3.82 -0.81 -5.91
CA MET A 42 -3.96 -2.17 -5.38
C MET A 42 -4.41 -3.20 -6.41
N ARG A 43 -5.25 -2.81 -7.39
CA ARG A 43 -5.73 -3.71 -8.44
C ARG A 43 -4.60 -4.22 -9.35
N LYS A 44 -3.53 -3.43 -9.49
CA LYS A 44 -2.40 -3.75 -10.37
C LYS A 44 -1.22 -4.38 -9.63
N PHE A 45 -0.95 -3.96 -8.39
CA PHE A 45 0.27 -4.33 -7.66
C PHE A 45 0.03 -4.95 -6.28
N GLY A 46 -1.22 -5.16 -5.87
CA GLY A 46 -1.55 -5.65 -4.54
C GLY A 46 -1.37 -4.60 -3.44
N LEU A 47 -1.28 -5.06 -2.21
CA LEU A 47 -1.11 -4.22 -1.02
C LEU A 47 0.36 -3.80 -0.83
N SER A 48 0.61 -2.88 0.10
CA SER A 48 1.98 -2.53 0.50
C SER A 48 2.76 -3.77 0.97
N VAL A 49 2.11 -4.66 1.72
CA VAL A 49 2.69 -5.90 2.27
C VAL A 49 3.15 -6.91 1.22
N ASP A 50 2.50 -6.90 0.05
CA ASP A 50 2.88 -7.77 -1.07
C ASP A 50 4.18 -7.30 -1.74
N ASN A 51 4.61 -6.07 -1.44
CA ASN A 51 5.76 -5.41 -2.01
C ASN A 51 6.86 -5.13 -0.97
N ILE A 52 6.87 -5.88 0.15
CA ILE A 52 7.93 -5.83 1.16
C ILE A 52 8.91 -6.99 0.97
N LEU A 53 10.18 -6.66 0.84
CA LEU A 53 11.27 -7.64 0.63
C LEU A 53 11.91 -8.09 1.95
N ASP A 54 11.95 -7.19 2.93
CA ASP A 54 12.64 -7.37 4.22
C ASP A 54 12.12 -6.33 5.24
N ALA A 55 12.42 -6.52 6.52
CA ALA A 55 12.09 -5.60 7.61
C ALA A 55 13.15 -5.69 8.71
N LYS A 56 13.27 -4.64 9.52
CA LYS A 56 13.96 -4.74 10.81
C LYS A 56 12.95 -4.56 11.94
N ILE A 57 13.01 -5.44 12.93
CA ILE A 57 12.15 -5.44 14.11
C ILE A 57 12.98 -5.54 15.39
N VAL A 58 12.50 -4.92 16.47
CA VAL A 58 13.00 -5.14 17.83
C VAL A 58 12.02 -6.09 18.53
N ASP A 59 12.54 -7.22 18.99
CA ASP A 59 11.75 -8.22 19.72
C ASP A 59 11.65 -7.92 21.22
N VAL A 60 11.02 -8.83 21.97
CA VAL A 60 10.79 -8.70 23.42
C VAL A 60 12.09 -8.72 24.24
N ASP A 61 13.16 -9.28 23.70
CA ASP A 61 14.48 -9.34 24.33
C ASP A 61 15.35 -8.12 23.95
N GLY A 62 14.82 -7.19 23.15
CA GLY A 62 15.53 -6.02 22.67
C GLY A 62 16.50 -6.29 21.52
N ARG A 63 16.43 -7.47 20.89
CA ARG A 63 17.29 -7.82 19.74
C ARG A 63 16.74 -7.19 18.47
N VAL A 64 17.65 -6.66 17.64
CA VAL A 64 17.30 -6.16 16.30
C VAL A 64 17.42 -7.32 15.31
N LEU A 65 16.30 -7.74 14.76
CA LEU A 65 16.20 -8.86 13.82
C LEU A 65 15.84 -8.33 12.43
N ASP A 66 16.51 -8.84 11.40
CA ASP A 66 16.11 -8.76 10.00
C ASP A 66 15.24 -9.97 9.61
N ARG A 67 14.81 -10.07 8.34
CA ARG A 67 13.97 -11.20 7.87
C ARG A 67 14.59 -12.57 8.18
N VAL A 68 15.90 -12.73 7.96
CA VAL A 68 16.58 -14.02 8.16
C VAL A 68 16.57 -14.40 9.64
N SER A 69 16.89 -13.44 10.51
CA SER A 69 17.00 -13.68 11.95
C SER A 69 15.66 -13.70 12.70
N MET A 70 14.61 -13.02 12.20
CA MET A 70 13.26 -13.13 12.76
C MET A 70 12.52 -14.40 12.30
N GLY A 71 12.94 -15.00 11.19
CA GLY A 71 12.29 -16.16 10.58
C GLY A 71 11.07 -15.80 9.74
N GLU A 72 10.67 -16.72 8.85
CA GLU A 72 9.60 -16.46 7.88
C GLU A 72 8.22 -16.33 8.52
N ASP A 73 7.96 -16.97 9.66
CA ASP A 73 6.67 -16.89 10.36
C ASP A 73 6.42 -15.47 10.91
N VAL A 74 7.43 -14.88 11.56
CA VAL A 74 7.35 -13.50 12.05
C VAL A 74 7.31 -12.54 10.86
N PHE A 75 8.13 -12.77 9.83
CA PHE A 75 8.13 -11.94 8.62
C PHE A 75 6.78 -11.99 7.88
N TRP A 76 6.07 -13.11 7.91
CA TRP A 76 4.69 -13.21 7.44
C TRP A 76 3.73 -12.43 8.34
N ALA A 77 3.82 -12.62 9.66
CA ALA A 77 2.88 -12.04 10.62
C ALA A 77 2.91 -10.50 10.62
N ILE A 78 4.09 -9.90 10.53
CA ILE A 78 4.23 -8.43 10.51
C ILE A 78 3.73 -7.80 9.21
N ARG A 79 3.44 -8.59 8.17
CA ARG A 79 2.98 -8.14 6.85
C ARG A 79 1.46 -8.30 6.70
N GLY A 80 0.70 -7.83 7.68
CA GLY A 80 -0.77 -7.80 7.65
C GLY A 80 -1.43 -8.05 9.00
N GLY A 81 -0.72 -8.66 9.95
CA GLY A 81 -1.24 -9.00 11.27
C GLY A 81 -1.34 -7.82 12.26
N GLY A 82 -0.91 -6.62 11.85
CA GLY A 82 -0.83 -5.43 12.71
C GLY A 82 0.44 -5.43 13.57
N GLY A 83 1.28 -4.42 13.38
CA GLY A 83 2.65 -4.42 13.94
C GLY A 83 2.72 -4.40 15.47
N ALA A 84 1.69 -3.88 16.15
CA ALA A 84 1.67 -3.75 17.60
C ALA A 84 1.74 -5.09 18.35
N SER A 85 1.41 -6.21 17.71
CA SER A 85 1.38 -7.53 18.34
C SER A 85 2.72 -8.28 18.31
N PHE A 86 3.67 -7.87 17.47
CA PHE A 86 4.83 -8.70 17.11
C PHE A 86 6.19 -8.07 17.43
N GLY A 87 6.20 -6.86 18.00
CA GLY A 87 7.41 -6.12 18.36
C GLY A 87 7.41 -4.69 17.82
N VAL A 88 8.58 -4.06 17.78
CA VAL A 88 8.72 -2.69 17.27
C VAL A 88 9.42 -2.70 15.92
N ILE A 89 8.67 -2.50 14.85
CA ILE A 89 9.22 -2.45 13.49
C ILE A 89 9.94 -1.11 13.29
N VAL A 90 11.23 -1.17 13.01
CA VAL A 90 12.09 0.02 12.88
C VAL A 90 12.40 0.38 11.43
N SER A 91 12.34 -0.58 10.49
CA SER A 91 12.47 -0.28 9.07
C SER A 91 11.82 -1.32 8.17
N TRP A 92 11.52 -0.89 6.94
CA TRP A 92 11.00 -1.73 5.85
C TRP A 92 11.90 -1.62 4.63
N LYS A 93 12.16 -2.74 3.96
CA LYS A 93 12.77 -2.77 2.64
C LYS A 93 11.68 -3.02 1.60
N ILE A 94 11.34 -1.99 0.83
CA ILE A 94 10.26 -2.03 -0.15
C ILE A 94 10.76 -2.37 -1.56
N LYS A 95 9.93 -3.05 -2.34
CA LYS A 95 10.07 -3.26 -3.78
C LYS A 95 9.30 -2.15 -4.51
N LEU A 96 10.01 -1.29 -5.24
CA LEU A 96 9.35 -0.30 -6.09
C LEU A 96 8.74 -1.00 -7.32
N VAL A 97 7.63 -0.45 -7.80
CA VAL A 97 6.93 -0.92 -9.00
C VAL A 97 7.09 0.08 -10.14
N SER A 98 7.10 -0.42 -11.38
CA SER A 98 7.20 0.43 -12.57
C SER A 98 5.83 0.99 -12.97
N VAL A 99 5.78 2.29 -13.25
CA VAL A 99 4.59 3.01 -13.70
C VAL A 99 4.89 3.79 -14.99
N PRO A 100 3.89 4.01 -15.87
CA PRO A 100 4.08 4.92 -16.99
C PRO A 100 4.36 6.35 -16.47
N GLU A 101 5.16 7.12 -17.20
CA GLU A 101 5.46 8.52 -16.83
C GLU A 101 4.19 9.39 -16.78
N ILE A 102 3.17 9.02 -17.58
CA ILE A 102 1.88 9.72 -17.65
C ILE A 102 0.78 8.77 -17.13
N VAL A 103 0.00 9.26 -16.16
CA VAL A 103 -1.21 8.62 -15.64
C VAL A 103 -2.40 9.56 -15.81
N THR A 104 -3.61 9.00 -15.85
CA THR A 104 -4.85 9.77 -16.01
C THR A 104 -5.73 9.60 -14.77
N VAL A 105 -6.29 10.70 -14.28
CA VAL A 105 -7.27 10.73 -13.19
C VAL A 105 -8.55 11.39 -13.69
N PHE A 106 -9.69 10.94 -13.19
CA PHE A 106 -10.98 11.56 -13.48
C PHE A 106 -11.84 11.62 -12.21
N ARG A 107 -12.81 12.55 -12.19
CA ARG A 107 -13.81 12.69 -11.13
C ARG A 107 -15.15 12.94 -11.80
N VAL A 108 -16.13 12.09 -11.50
CA VAL A 108 -17.50 12.22 -12.00
C VAL A 108 -18.43 12.30 -10.80
N GLU A 109 -19.23 13.35 -10.73
CA GLU A 109 -20.17 13.57 -9.64
C GLU A 109 -21.61 13.33 -10.11
N LYS A 110 -22.39 12.63 -9.29
CA LYS A 110 -23.80 12.30 -9.55
C LYS A 110 -24.60 12.42 -8.27
N THR A 111 -25.72 13.15 -8.34
CA THR A 111 -26.72 13.15 -7.26
C THR A 111 -27.69 11.97 -7.42
N LEU A 112 -28.56 11.75 -6.44
CA LEU A 112 -29.59 10.71 -6.53
C LEU A 112 -30.57 11.00 -7.67
N GLU A 113 -30.96 12.26 -7.87
CA GLU A 113 -31.85 12.71 -8.95
C GLU A 113 -31.23 12.51 -10.35
N GLN A 114 -29.91 12.42 -10.41
CA GLN A 114 -29.16 12.17 -11.65
C GLN A 114 -28.89 10.67 -11.90
N GLY A 115 -29.55 9.78 -11.17
CA GLY A 115 -29.38 8.33 -11.28
C GLY A 115 -28.15 7.78 -10.56
N GLY A 116 -27.70 8.44 -9.48
CA GLY A 116 -26.53 8.01 -8.71
C GLY A 116 -26.69 6.60 -8.12
N GLY A 117 -27.92 6.21 -7.76
CA GLY A 117 -28.19 4.87 -7.23
C GLY A 117 -27.95 3.76 -8.25
N GLU A 118 -28.44 3.94 -9.47
CA GLU A 118 -28.28 3.00 -10.59
C GLU A 118 -26.82 2.90 -11.02
N ILE A 119 -26.09 4.03 -11.02
CA ILE A 119 -24.67 4.06 -11.35
C ILE A 119 -23.86 3.27 -10.31
N VAL A 120 -24.10 3.48 -9.01
CA VAL A 120 -23.43 2.72 -7.94
C VAL A 120 -23.80 1.23 -8.02
N HIS A 121 -25.06 0.91 -8.29
CA HIS A 121 -25.48 -0.48 -8.46
C HIS A 121 -24.71 -1.17 -9.59
N GLN A 122 -24.61 -0.53 -10.76
CA GLN A 122 -23.84 -1.07 -11.87
C GLN A 122 -22.34 -1.15 -11.57
N TRP A 123 -21.80 -0.14 -10.89
CA TRP A 123 -20.39 -0.09 -10.49
C TRP A 123 -19.98 -1.33 -9.69
N GLN A 124 -20.83 -1.81 -8.78
CA GLN A 124 -20.57 -3.02 -7.97
C GLN A 124 -20.34 -4.29 -8.80
N TYR A 125 -20.89 -4.38 -10.01
CA TYR A 125 -20.74 -5.56 -10.87
C TYR A 125 -19.59 -5.45 -11.87
N VAL A 126 -19.09 -4.25 -12.13
CA VAL A 126 -18.10 -4.01 -13.19
C VAL A 126 -16.73 -3.62 -12.65
N ALA A 127 -16.65 -2.89 -11.53
CA ALA A 127 -15.40 -2.28 -11.05
C ALA A 127 -14.31 -3.31 -10.74
N ASP A 128 -14.68 -4.47 -10.19
CA ASP A 128 -13.75 -5.56 -9.87
C ASP A 128 -13.21 -6.28 -11.13
N LYS A 129 -13.94 -6.23 -12.25
CA LYS A 129 -13.65 -6.95 -13.50
C LYS A 129 -12.95 -6.09 -14.56
N MET A 130 -12.81 -4.79 -14.33
CA MET A 130 -12.13 -3.88 -15.25
C MET A 130 -10.64 -4.24 -15.43
N HIS A 131 -10.02 -3.76 -16.49
CA HIS A 131 -8.57 -3.88 -16.69
C HIS A 131 -7.81 -3.40 -15.43
N ASP A 132 -6.73 -4.09 -15.03
CA ASP A 132 -5.99 -3.84 -13.78
C ASP A 132 -5.41 -2.42 -13.63
N GLY A 133 -5.08 -1.80 -14.76
CA GLY A 133 -4.65 -0.40 -14.87
C GLY A 133 -5.73 0.66 -14.59
N LEU A 134 -6.98 0.26 -14.36
CA LEU A 134 -8.08 1.15 -13.99
C LEU A 134 -8.51 0.91 -12.53
N PHE A 135 -8.51 1.97 -11.72
CA PHE A 135 -9.05 1.94 -10.36
C PHE A 135 -10.22 2.93 -10.29
N ILE A 136 -11.41 2.41 -10.06
CA ILE A 136 -12.68 3.15 -10.05
C ILE A 136 -13.57 2.67 -8.93
#